data_AF-A0AAV3NWJ1-F1
#
_entry.id   AF-A0AAV3NWJ1-F1
#
_cell.length_a   1.000
_cell.length_b   1.000
_cell.length_c   1.000
_cell.angle_alpha   90.00
_cell.angle_beta   90.00
_cell.angle_gamma   90.00
#
_symmetry.space_group_name_H-M   'P 1'
#
loop_
_entity.id
_entity.type
_entity.pdbx_description
1 polymer ?
#
loop_
_entity_poly.entity_id
_entity_poly.type
_entity_poly.pdbx_seq_one_letter_code
_entity_poly.pdbx_strand_id
1 'polypeptide(L)'
;MVRGDLKMVIDKTNGECGVKNEILKKYHEKDVTMAKGFDQTIFQHVPRTQNEEADSLSQLTTTYYDELSKEVYIELRDHPSYEDSVLEEPNDWRRPIARYLAMGQLPSDK
;
A
#
# COMPACT_ATOMS: atom_id res chain seq x y z
N MET A 1 1.08 -9.30 -7.86
CA MET A 1 1.73 -10.10 -6.79
C MET A 1 2.11 -9.16 -5.66
N VAL A 2 1.74 -9.48 -4.42
CA VAL A 2 2.02 -8.70 -3.21
C VAL A 2 2.96 -9.51 -2.33
N ARG A 3 4.05 -8.89 -1.83
CA ARG A 3 5.06 -9.54 -0.98
C ARG A 3 5.12 -8.83 0.37
N GLY A 4 5.29 -9.60 1.44
CA GLY A 4 5.49 -9.06 2.77
C GLY A 4 6.14 -10.07 3.72
N ASP A 5 6.74 -9.59 4.80
CA ASP A 5 7.44 -10.39 5.80
C ASP A 5 6.57 -10.74 7.02
N LEU A 6 5.37 -10.14 7.14
CA LEU A 6 4.41 -10.49 8.18
C LEU A 6 3.53 -11.66 7.77
N LYS A 7 3.98 -12.89 8.09
CA LYS A 7 3.24 -14.12 7.79
C LYS A 7 1.77 -14.07 8.21
N MET A 8 1.47 -13.58 9.42
CA MET A 8 0.09 -13.49 9.91
C MET A 8 -0.81 -12.62 9.01
N VAL A 9 -0.28 -11.54 8.43
CA VAL A 9 -1.06 -10.65 7.55
C VAL A 9 -1.33 -11.37 6.23
N ILE A 10 -0.31 -12.01 5.65
CA ILE A 10 -0.41 -12.80 4.41
C ILE A 10 -1.43 -13.94 4.57
N ASP A 11 -1.36 -14.69 5.66
CA ASP A 11 -2.27 -15.82 5.90
C ASP A 11 -3.73 -15.33 6.07
N LYS A 12 -3.94 -14.16 6.70
CA LYS A 12 -5.27 -13.55 6.82
C LYS A 12 -5.81 -13.07 5.48
N THR A 13 -4.99 -12.40 4.65
CA THR A 13 -5.42 -11.91 3.33
C THR A 13 -5.69 -13.06 2.35
N ASN A 14 -4.99 -14.19 2.48
CA ASN A 14 -5.28 -15.42 1.74
C ASN A 14 -6.52 -16.18 2.24
N GLY A 15 -7.14 -15.76 3.35
CA GLY A 15 -8.30 -16.42 3.94
C GLY A 15 -7.98 -17.69 4.74
N GLU A 16 -6.70 -17.94 5.02
CA GLU A 16 -6.23 -19.11 5.77
C GLU A 16 -6.47 -18.96 7.27
N CYS A 17 -6.62 -17.73 7.76
CA CYS A 17 -6.86 -17.43 9.17
C CYS A 17 -7.88 -16.29 9.34
N GLY A 18 -8.84 -16.47 10.26
CA GLY A 18 -9.85 -15.46 10.55
C GLY A 18 -9.30 -14.24 11.30
N VAL A 19 -9.88 -13.06 11.03
CA VAL A 19 -9.55 -11.80 11.72
C VAL A 19 -10.52 -11.56 12.87
N LYS A 20 -10.03 -11.64 14.12
CA LYS A 20 -10.86 -11.54 15.34
C LYS A 20 -11.03 -10.12 15.88
N ASN A 21 -10.11 -9.22 15.56
CA ASN A 21 -10.13 -7.85 16.07
C ASN A 21 -10.90 -6.97 15.08
N GLU A 22 -11.88 -6.20 15.57
CA GLU A 22 -12.76 -5.37 14.74
C GLU A 22 -11.99 -4.31 13.92
N ILE A 23 -10.91 -3.73 14.47
CA ILE A 23 -10.07 -2.76 13.73
C ILE A 23 -9.31 -3.48 12.61
N LEU A 24 -8.69 -4.62 12.90
CA LEU A 24 -7.99 -5.42 11.89
C LEU A 24 -8.93 -5.95 10.81
N LYS A 25 -10.20 -6.20 11.16
CA LYS A 25 -11.21 -6.64 10.21
C LYS A 25 -11.51 -5.56 9.17
N LYS A 26 -11.60 -4.29 9.59
CA LYS A 26 -11.75 -3.16 8.66
C LYS A 26 -10.58 -3.04 7.68
N TYR A 27 -9.35 -3.19 8.16
CA TYR A 27 -8.16 -3.22 7.29
C TYR A 27 -8.20 -4.39 6.31
N HIS A 28 -8.52 -5.59 6.80
CA HIS A 28 -8.62 -6.79 5.95
C HIS A 28 -9.71 -6.66 4.88
N GLU A 29 -10.89 -6.13 5.22
CA GLU A 29 -11.97 -5.87 4.25
C GLU A 29 -11.51 -4.87 3.16
N LYS A 30 -10.72 -3.87 3.54
CA LYS A 30 -10.13 -2.90 2.61
C LYS A 30 -9.15 -3.57 1.66
N ASP A 31 -8.21 -4.36 2.18
CA ASP A 31 -7.22 -5.11 1.39
C ASP A 31 -7.90 -6.04 0.38
N VAL A 32 -8.92 -6.79 0.83
CA VAL A 32 -9.70 -7.69 -0.03
C VAL A 32 -10.46 -6.92 -1.10
N THR A 33 -11.02 -5.76 -0.77
CA THR A 33 -11.74 -4.90 -1.73
C THR A 33 -10.80 -4.36 -2.80
N MET A 34 -9.60 -3.90 -2.41
CA MET A 34 -8.57 -3.46 -3.35
C MET A 34 -8.08 -4.61 -4.24
N ALA A 35 -7.87 -5.80 -3.68
CA ALA A 35 -7.41 -6.97 -4.43
C ALA A 35 -8.39 -7.39 -5.55
N LYS A 36 -9.70 -7.15 -5.37
CA LYS A 36 -10.74 -7.39 -6.39
C LYS A 36 -10.64 -6.43 -7.60
N GLY A 37 -9.92 -5.33 -7.47
CA GLY A 37 -9.66 -4.40 -8.58
C GLY A 37 -8.66 -4.93 -9.61
N PHE A 38 -7.98 -6.04 -9.31
CA PHE A 38 -7.01 -6.68 -10.20
C PHE A 38 -7.54 -8.04 -10.68
N ASP A 39 -7.18 -8.44 -11.90
CA ASP A 39 -7.58 -9.75 -12.47
C ASP A 39 -7.16 -10.93 -11.60
N GLN A 40 -5.96 -10.84 -11.02
CA GLN A 40 -5.44 -11.83 -10.08
C GLN A 40 -4.48 -11.18 -9.07
N THR A 41 -4.72 -11.46 -7.79
CA THR A 41 -3.83 -11.04 -6.69
C THR A 41 -3.30 -12.28 -5.96
N ILE A 42 -1.98 -12.34 -5.78
CA ILE A 42 -1.29 -13.40 -5.03
C ILE A 42 -0.51 -12.73 -3.90
N PHE A 43 -0.77 -13.12 -2.65
CA PHE A 43 -0.01 -12.67 -1.49
C PHE A 43 1.02 -13.73 -1.10
N GLN A 44 2.28 -13.32 -1.03
CA GLN A 44 3.39 -14.21 -0.70
C GLN A 44 4.16 -13.69 0.51
N HIS A 45 4.38 -14.58 1.48
CA HIS A 45 5.32 -14.34 2.56
C HIS A 45 6.77 -14.47 2.06
N VAL A 46 7.59 -13.47 2.34
CA VAL A 46 9.03 -13.48 2.06
C VAL A 46 9.83 -13.23 3.35
N PRO A 47 11.05 -13.77 3.50
CA PRO A 47 11.92 -13.42 4.63
C PRO A 47 12.19 -11.91 4.69
N ARG A 48 12.47 -11.39 5.90
CA ARG A 48 12.75 -9.97 6.12
C ARG A 48 13.92 -9.44 5.29
N THR A 49 14.94 -10.28 5.05
CA THR A 49 16.07 -9.97 4.15
C THR A 49 15.69 -9.80 2.68
N GLN A 50 14.47 -10.19 2.30
CA GLN A 50 13.90 -9.98 0.96
C GLN A 50 12.85 -8.87 0.94
N ASN A 51 12.56 -8.25 2.09
CA ASN A 51 11.63 -7.12 2.24
C ASN A 51 12.36 -5.86 2.77
N GLU A 52 13.69 -5.80 2.63
CA GLU A 52 14.55 -4.78 3.25
C GLU A 52 14.18 -3.34 2.83
N GLU A 53 13.79 -3.13 1.58
CA GLU A 53 13.39 -1.82 1.08
C GLU A 53 12.11 -1.32 1.76
N ALA A 54 11.05 -2.14 1.77
CA ALA A 54 9.79 -1.79 2.42
C ALA A 54 9.96 -1.64 3.94
N ASP A 55 10.81 -2.47 4.54
CA ASP A 55 11.12 -2.39 5.96
C ASP A 55 11.90 -1.12 6.32
N SER A 56 12.88 -0.74 5.49
CA SER A 56 13.64 0.50 5.65
C SER A 56 12.70 1.71 5.57
N LEU A 57 11.77 1.72 4.60
CA LEU A 57 10.76 2.76 4.48
C LEU A 57 9.84 2.85 5.71
N SER A 58 9.37 1.71 6.23
CA SER A 58 8.52 1.67 7.43
C SER A 58 9.26 2.16 8.69
N GLN A 59 10.57 1.91 8.77
CA GLN A 59 11.39 2.37 9.90
C GLN A 59 11.72 3.87 9.79
N LEU A 60 11.98 4.37 8.57
CA LEU A 60 12.30 5.78 8.33
C LEU A 60 11.22 6.71 8.92
N THR A 61 9.95 6.40 8.68
CA THR A 61 8.83 7.18 9.21
C THR A 61 8.70 7.11 10.74
N THR A 62 9.21 6.05 11.37
CA THR A 62 9.11 5.86 12.83
C THR A 62 10.28 6.51 13.56
N THR A 63 11.48 6.47 12.98
CA THR A 63 12.72 6.84 13.68
C THR A 63 13.22 8.24 13.32
N TYR A 64 12.90 8.74 12.13
CA TYR A 64 13.50 9.97 11.58
C TYR A 64 12.48 11.00 11.09
N TYR A 65 11.23 10.93 11.55
CA TYR A 65 10.16 11.83 11.09
C TYR A 65 10.56 13.32 11.15
N ASP A 66 11.18 13.77 12.25
CA ASP A 66 11.58 15.17 12.44
C ASP A 66 12.72 15.62 11.50
N GLU A 67 13.54 14.70 11.02
CA GLU A 67 14.63 14.99 10.09
C GLU A 67 14.15 14.87 8.64
N LEU A 68 13.39 13.83 8.33
CA LEU A 68 12.79 13.57 7.02
C LEU A 68 11.78 14.65 6.62
N SER A 69 10.97 15.15 7.55
CA SER A 69 9.96 16.19 7.26
C SER A 69 10.57 17.52 6.79
N LYS A 70 11.89 17.72 6.94
CA LYS A 70 12.61 18.90 6.43
C LYS A 70 13.01 18.76 4.96
N GLU A 71 13.18 17.53 4.47
CA GLU A 71 13.64 17.23 3.11
C GLU A 71 12.53 16.67 2.21
N VAL A 72 11.55 16.01 2.81
CA VAL A 72 10.46 15.32 2.13
C VAL A 72 9.12 15.78 2.71
N TYR A 73 8.14 16.01 1.84
CA TYR A 73 6.78 16.27 2.27
C TYR A 73 6.18 15.00 2.90
N ILE A 74 5.82 15.08 4.18
CA ILE A 74 5.14 14.00 4.90
C ILE A 74 3.76 14.50 5.31
N GLU A 75 2.74 13.74 4.93
CA GLU A 75 1.36 13.97 5.35
C GLU A 75 1.05 13.12 6.59
N LEU A 76 0.68 13.77 7.70
CA LEU A 76 0.18 13.10 8.89
C LEU A 76 -1.36 13.13 8.88
N ARG A 77 -1.98 11.98 9.17
CA ARG A 77 -3.45 11.85 9.20
C ARG A 77 -3.94 11.64 10.63
N ASP A 78 -5.01 12.34 10.98
CA ASP A 78 -5.67 12.25 12.29
C ASP A 78 -6.71 11.11 12.37
N HIS A 79 -6.87 10.35 11.28
CA HIS A 79 -7.79 9.22 11.20
C HIS A 79 -7.11 7.95 10.65
N PRO A 80 -7.65 6.75 10.92
CA PRO A 80 -7.15 5.50 10.38
C PRO A 80 -7.22 5.44 8.85
N SER A 81 -6.22 4.84 8.19
CA SER A 81 -6.16 4.81 6.73
C SER A 81 -7.19 3.92 6.04
N TYR A 82 -7.88 3.03 6.78
CA TYR A 82 -8.98 2.25 6.21
C TYR A 82 -10.22 3.10 5.90
N GLU A 83 -10.33 4.31 6.47
CA GLU A 83 -11.45 5.24 6.24
C GLU A 83 -11.29 6.00 4.92
N ASP A 84 -10.08 6.05 4.37
CA ASP A 84 -9.79 6.74 3.11
C ASP A 84 -10.47 6.06 1.93
N SER A 85 -10.96 6.84 0.96
CA SER A 85 -11.44 6.29 -0.30
C SER A 85 -10.30 5.60 -1.05
N VAL A 86 -10.63 4.53 -1.78
CA VAL A 86 -9.67 3.90 -2.70
C VAL A 86 -9.30 4.97 -3.72
N LEU A 87 -8.00 5.31 -3.79
CA LEU A 87 -7.38 6.33 -4.65
C LEU A 87 -8.31 6.80 -5.78
N GLU A 88 -8.92 7.97 -5.61
CA GLU A 88 -9.69 8.62 -6.67
C GLU A 88 -8.84 8.76 -7.94
N GLU A 89 -9.50 8.85 -9.11
CA GLU A 89 -8.82 9.12 -10.36
C GLU A 89 -7.89 10.33 -10.17
N PRO A 90 -6.56 10.14 -10.28
CA PRO A 90 -5.63 11.18 -9.93
C PRO A 90 -5.81 12.36 -10.89
N ASN A 91 -5.99 13.55 -10.34
CA ASN A 91 -5.86 14.81 -11.08
C ASN A 91 -4.49 15.49 -10.85
N ASP A 92 -3.53 14.72 -10.33
CA ASP A 92 -2.18 15.16 -10.00
C ASP A 92 -1.14 14.54 -10.96
N TRP A 93 0.13 14.57 -10.57
CA TRP A 93 1.26 14.01 -11.31
C TRP A 93 1.10 12.52 -11.67
N ARG A 94 0.22 11.78 -10.99
CA ARG A 94 -0.06 10.35 -11.27
C ARG A 94 -0.98 10.16 -12.47
N ARG A 95 -1.77 11.17 -12.86
CA ARG A 95 -2.67 11.12 -14.03
C ARG A 95 -1.96 10.70 -15.33
N PRO A 96 -0.84 11.32 -15.74
CA PRO A 96 -0.10 10.88 -16.93
C PRO A 96 0.39 9.43 -16.83
N ILE A 97 0.83 9.00 -15.64
CA ILE A 97 1.31 7.63 -15.41
C ILE A 97 0.16 6.63 -15.51
N ALA A 98 -0.98 6.93 -14.88
CA ALA A 98 -2.19 6.10 -14.95
C ALA A 98 -2.68 5.96 -16.40
N ARG A 99 -2.70 7.06 -17.16
CA ARG A 99 -3.07 7.04 -18.59
C ARG A 99 -2.10 6.24 -19.44
N TYR A 100 -0.80 6.33 -19.17
CA TYR A 100 0.20 5.50 -19.84
C TYR A 100 -0.04 4.01 -19.57
N LEU A 101 -0.29 3.63 -18.31
CA LEU A 101 -0.55 2.24 -17.94
C LEU A 101 -1.86 1.71 -18.55
N ALA A 102 -2.90 2.54 -18.65
CA ALA A 102 -4.20 2.14 -19.20
C ALA A 102 -4.27 2.14 -20.74
N MET A 103 -3.59 3.10 -21.39
CA MET A 103 -3.76 3.38 -22.82
C MET A 103 -2.46 3.28 -23.64
N GLY A 104 -1.31 3.02 -23.00
CA GLY A 104 0.00 2.96 -23.67
C GLY A 104 0.52 4.32 -24.17
N GLN A 105 -0.12 5.43 -23.79
CA GLN A 105 0.21 6.77 -24.29
C GLN A 105 1.21 7.45 -23.36
N LEU A 106 2.45 7.61 -23.83
CA LEU A 106 3.45 8.39 -23.10
C LEU A 106 2.99 9.86 -23.01
N PRO A 107 3.17 10.52 -21.86
CA PRO A 107 2.98 11.96 -21.76
C PRO A 107 3.92 12.65 -22.75
N SER A 108 3.45 13.69 -23.44
CA SER A 108 4.35 14.51 -24.25
C SER A 108 5.43 15.11 -23.36
N ASP A 109 6.68 14.84 -23.71
CA ASP A 109 7.85 15.42 -23.06
C ASP A 109 7.79 16.95 -23.21
N LYS A 110 8.13 17.68 -22.15
CA LYS A 110 8.03 19.14 -22.10
C LYS A 110 9.41 19.79 -22.04
#